data_AF-A0A5N5IM43-F1
#
_entry.id   AF-A0A5N5IM43-F1
#
_cell.length_a   1.000
_cell.length_b   1.000
_cell.length_c   1.000
_cell.angle_alpha   90.00
_cell.angle_beta   90.00
_cell.angle_gamma   90.00
#
_symmetry.space_group_name_H-M   'P 1'
#
loop_
_entity.id
_entity.type
_entity.pdbx_description
1 polymer ?
#
loop_
_entity_poly.entity_id
_entity_poly.type
_entity_poly.pdbx_seq_one_letter_code
_entity_poly.pdbx_strand_id
1 'polypeptide(L)' 'MKKIQKLTQEINELTLRIEHEYPELYRYLDENPITIPVDDEAKPTIKSFADYLESLKSILEKYMESHSK' A
#
# COMPACT_ATOMS: atom_id res chain seq x y z
N MET A 1 15.64 14.65 -0.08
CA MET A 1 15.46 13.32 0.57
C MET A 1 14.19 13.17 1.42
N LYS A 2 13.24 14.14 1.47
CA LYS A 2 12.04 14.04 2.34
C LYS A 2 10.79 13.39 1.72
N LYS A 3 10.76 13.18 0.39
CA LYS A 3 9.58 12.67 -0.32
C LYS A 3 9.39 11.16 -0.17
N ILE A 4 10.47 10.39 -0.29
CA ILE A 4 10.43 8.93 -0.13
C ILE A 4 9.99 8.58 1.29
N GLN A 5 10.61 9.21 2.30
CA GLN A 5 10.24 8.95 3.70
C GLN A 5 8.76 9.22 3.98
N LYS A 6 8.19 10.31 3.45
CA LYS A 6 6.75 10.59 3.57
C LYS A 6 5.90 9.52 2.90
N LEU A 7 6.25 9.11 1.68
CA LEU A 7 5.52 8.05 0.97
C LEU A 7 5.58 6.73 1.74
N THR A 8 6.75 6.32 2.21
CA THR A 8 6.92 5.11 3.02
C THR A 8 6.12 5.19 4.31
N GLN A 9 6.04 6.36 4.93
CA GLN A 9 5.26 6.58 6.15
C GLN A 9 3.75 6.48 5.85
N GLU A 10 3.27 7.14 4.80
CA GLU A 10 1.87 7.02 4.35
C GLU A 10 1.50 5.58 3.99
N ILE A 11 2.38 4.84 3.32
CA ILE A 11 2.17 3.42 2.99
C ILE A 11 2.04 2.59 4.26
N ASN A 12 2.94 2.78 5.23
CA ASN A 12 2.89 2.06 6.51
C ASN A 12 1.62 2.40 7.29
N GLU A 13 1.27 3.68 7.39
CA GLU A 13 0.04 4.12 8.08
C GLU A 13 -1.22 3.55 7.41
N LEU A 14 -1.28 3.57 6.08
CA LEU A 14 -2.42 3.00 5.36
C LEU A 14 -2.50 1.47 5.55
N THR A 15 -1.36 0.79 5.52
CA THR A 15 -1.28 -0.67 5.71
C THR A 15 -1.68 -1.07 7.13
N LEU A 16 -1.17 -0.36 8.15
CA LEU A 16 -1.58 -0.54 9.55
C LEU A 16 -3.07 -0.27 9.73
N ARG A 17 -3.59 0.79 9.10
CA ARG A 17 -5.01 1.11 9.15
C ARG A 17 -5.86 0.02 8.50
N ILE A 18 -5.38 -0.57 7.40
CA ILE A 18 -6.02 -1.73 6.76
C ILE A 18 -5.96 -2.96 7.68
N GLU A 19 -4.84 -3.25 8.32
CA GLU A 19 -4.71 -4.35 9.28
C GLU A 19 -5.70 -4.20 10.46
N HIS A 20 -5.82 -2.98 11.00
CA HIS A 20 -6.66 -2.70 12.17
C HIS A 20 -8.14 -2.54 11.86
N GLU A 21 -8.51 -1.78 10.81
CA GLU A 21 -9.91 -1.50 10.47
C GLU A 21 -10.49 -2.52 9.48
N TYR A 22 -9.66 -3.13 8.64
CA TYR A 22 -10.07 -4.04 7.57
C TYR A 22 -9.22 -5.33 7.56
N PRO A 23 -9.18 -6.09 8.67
CA PRO A 23 -8.36 -7.31 8.76
C PRO A 23 -8.71 -8.35 7.69
N GLU A 24 -9.95 -8.31 7.17
CA GLU A 24 -10.38 -9.12 6.03
C GLU A 24 -9.62 -8.73 4.76
N LEU A 25 -9.54 -7.43 4.43
CA LEU A 25 -8.77 -6.91 3.31
C LEU A 25 -7.27 -7.18 3.49
N TYR A 26 -6.76 -7.02 4.72
CA TYR A 26 -5.38 -7.37 5.06
C TYR A 26 -5.07 -8.84 4.83
N ARG A 27 -6.03 -9.72 5.12
CA ARG A 27 -5.89 -11.16 4.87
C ARG A 27 -5.93 -11.51 3.38
N TYR A 28 -6.57 -10.70 2.54
CA TYR A 28 -6.43 -10.78 1.07
C TYR A 28 -5.09 -10.21 0.57
N LEU A 29 -4.48 -9.28 1.33
CA LEU A 29 -3.13 -8.78 1.07
C LEU A 29 -2.05 -9.80 1.49
N ASP A 30 -2.31 -10.66 2.49
CA ASP A 30 -1.35 -11.62 3.06
C ASP A 30 -0.92 -12.74 2.08
N GLU A 31 -1.74 -13.08 1.09
CA GLU A 31 -1.32 -14.04 0.03
C GLU A 31 -0.36 -13.45 -1.00
N ASN A 32 -0.14 -12.14 -0.98
CA ASN A 32 0.98 -11.53 -1.68
C ASN A 32 1.66 -10.55 -0.72
N PRO A 33 2.69 -10.98 0.03
CA PRO A 33 3.71 -10.03 0.40
C PRO A 33 4.07 -9.34 -0.91
N ILE A 34 3.72 -8.07 -1.04
CA ILE A 34 4.29 -7.22 -2.05
C ILE A 34 5.73 -7.09 -1.58
N THR A 35 6.52 -8.12 -1.89
CA THR A 35 7.93 -8.02 -2.15
C THR A 35 7.97 -6.95 -3.22
N ILE A 36 8.04 -5.69 -2.79
CA ILE A 36 8.68 -4.66 -3.56
C ILE A 36 9.97 -5.36 -3.98
N PRO A 37 10.14 -5.70 -5.27
CA PRO A 37 11.35 -6.34 -5.67
C PRO A 37 12.43 -5.32 -5.33
N VAL A 38 13.18 -5.59 -4.27
CA VAL A 38 14.53 -5.11 -4.08
C VAL A 38 15.39 -5.84 -5.11
N ASP A 39 14.97 -5.74 -6.37
CA ASP A 39 15.83 -6.02 -7.50
C ASP A 39 16.88 -4.92 -7.40
N ASP A 40 18.07 -5.35 -7.03
CA ASP A 40 19.28 -4.56 -6.82
C ASP A 40 19.60 -3.67 -8.05
N GLU A 41 18.90 -3.86 -9.18
CA GLU A 41 19.06 -3.15 -10.44
C GLU A 41 17.99 -2.06 -10.71
N ALA A 42 16.81 -2.11 -10.09
CA ALA A 42 15.73 -1.14 -10.34
C ALA A 42 15.58 -0.18 -9.15
N LYS A 43 16.41 0.87 -9.08
CA LYS A 43 16.28 1.93 -8.06
C LYS A 43 14.81 2.34 -7.92
N PRO A 44 14.13 2.00 -6.80
CA PRO A 44 12.72 2.31 -6.65
C PRO A 44 12.61 3.82 -6.60
N THR A 45 12.11 4.38 -7.69
CA THR A 45 12.00 5.83 -7.83
C THR A 45 10.86 6.29 -6.95
N ILE A 46 10.88 7.54 -6.49
CA ILE A 46 9.76 8.18 -5.77
C ILE A 46 8.41 7.89 -6.45
N LYS A 47 8.42 7.78 -7.79
CA LYS A 47 7.28 7.40 -8.60
C LYS A 47 6.72 6.02 -8.25
N SER A 48 7.56 4.99 -8.12
CA SER A 48 7.12 3.63 -7.77
C SER A 48 6.46 3.57 -6.40
N PHE A 49 7.00 4.30 -5.42
CA PHE A 49 6.37 4.42 -4.10
C PHE A 49 5.03 5.18 -4.15
N ALA A 50 4.94 6.22 -4.96
CA ALA A 50 3.70 6.97 -5.15
C ALA A 50 2.63 6.14 -5.85
N ASP A 51 3.01 5.40 -6.90
CA ASP A 51 2.14 4.50 -7.67
C ASP A 51 1.62 3.34 -6.80
N TYR A 52 2.49 2.82 -5.93
CA TYR A 52 2.13 1.82 -4.93
C TYR A 52 1.12 2.34 -3.91
N LEU A 53 1.36 3.53 -3.36
CA LEU A 53 0.43 4.18 -2.42
C LEU A 53 -0.93 4.46 -3.07
N GLU A 54 -0.94 4.89 -4.34
CA GLU A 54 -2.15 5.16 -5.10
C GLU A 54 -2.95 3.87 -5.36
N SER A 55 -2.25 2.79 -5.70
CA SER A 55 -2.86 1.46 -5.85
C SER A 55 -3.51 0.98 -4.55
N LEU A 56 -2.80 1.10 -3.43
CA LEU A 56 -3.31 0.77 -2.10
C LEU A 56 -4.55 1.60 -1.71
N LYS A 57 -4.53 2.91 -1.97
CA LYS A 57 -5.70 3.80 -1.76
C LYS A 57 -6.88 3.37 -2.63
N SER A 58 -6.64 3.08 -3.92
CA SER A 58 -7.71 2.66 -4.83
C SER A 58 -8.35 1.33 -4.42
N ILE A 59 -7.56 0.38 -3.91
CA ILE A 59 -8.08 -0.88 -3.36
C ILE A 59 -8.95 -0.61 -2.13
N LEU A 60 -8.46 0.25 -1.22
CA LEU A 60 -9.19 0.64 -0.01
C LEU A 60 -10.52 1.32 -0.37
N GLU A 61 -10.50 2.28 -1.30
CA GLU A 61 -11.71 2.98 -1.77
C GLU A 61 -12.72 2.00 -2.37
N LYS A 62 -12.29 1.13 -3.29
CA LYS A 62 -13.17 0.11 -3.89
C LYS A 62 -13.75 -0.84 -2.84
N TYR A 63 -12.95 -1.19 -1.83
CA TYR A 63 -13.42 -2.01 -0.72
C TYR A 63 -14.46 -1.27 0.10
N MET A 64 -14.22 -0.01 0.46
CA MET A 64 -15.19 0.83 1.19
C MET A 64 -16.48 1.01 0.39
N GLU A 65 -16.39 1.25 -0.92
CA GLU A 65 -17.57 1.36 -1.81
C GLU A 65 -18.35 0.04 -1.91
N SER A 66 -17.65 -1.09 -1.98
CA SER A 66 -18.29 -2.42 -2.05
C SER A 66 -18.87 -2.87 -0.72
N HIS A 67 -18.26 -2.49 0.40
CA HIS A 67 -18.68 -2.85 1.75
C HIS A 67 -19.79 -1.92 2.29
N SER A 68 -19.95 -0.73 1.71
CA SER A 68 -21.01 0.22 2.08
C SER A 68 -22.36 -0.06 1.40
N LYS A 69 -22.57 -1.23 0.79
CA LYS A 69 -23.76 -1.57 0.00
C LYS A 69 -24.58 -2.72 0.59
#